data_AF-A7SIP4-F1
#
_entry.id   AF-A7SIP4-F1
#
_cell.length_a   1.000
_cell.length_b   1.000
_cell.length_c   1.000
_cell.angle_alpha   90.00
_cell.angle_beta   90.00
_cell.angle_gamma   90.00
#
_symmetry.space_group_name_H-M   'P 1'
#
loop_
_entity.id
_entity.type
_entity.pdbx_description
1 polymer ?
#
loop_
_entity_poly.entity_id
_entity_poly.type
_entity_poly.pdbx_seq_one_letter_code
_entity_poly.pdbx_strand_id
1 'polypeptide(L)'
;YAEKGKLESELYTSRSGCSSPGGRNVLDINLAWGRLEKCEHDREMALRGHLQRLEKLEQLAGTFDKKYSMRESWLMQNRSVVNDENFSSSSIDNVEAAIKKLDALAAYVETHQDKIDNIASMADDLEKGGFHDAERIMLCKGRILRLWGGLQDMIKRKKEKLMRCMQLSILLQGMTDIIDSINETK
;
A
#
# COMPACT_ATOMS: atom_id res chain seq x y z
N TYR A 1 37.04 43.13 -70.84
CA TYR A 1 36.74 43.52 -69.44
C TYR A 1 35.27 43.90 -69.19
N ALA A 2 34.51 44.34 -70.20
CA ALA A 2 33.09 44.70 -70.02
C ALA A 2 32.13 43.50 -69.81
N GLU A 3 32.36 42.36 -70.48
CA GLU A 3 31.51 41.16 -70.32
C GLU A 3 31.62 40.49 -68.96
N LYS A 4 32.81 40.53 -68.34
CA LYS A 4 33.05 39.91 -67.02
C LYS A 4 32.28 40.62 -65.91
N GLY A 5 32.26 41.95 -65.93
CA GLY A 5 31.46 42.74 -65.00
C GLY A 5 29.95 42.60 -65.22
N LYS A 6 29.52 42.32 -66.46
CA LYS A 6 28.12 42.05 -66.78
C LYS A 6 27.67 40.68 -66.26
N LEU A 7 28.48 39.64 -66.44
CA LEU A 7 28.23 38.30 -65.92
C LEU A 7 28.28 38.24 -64.38
N GLU A 8 29.18 39.00 -63.75
CA GLU A 8 29.25 39.12 -62.29
C GLU A 8 28.02 39.87 -61.72
N SER A 9 27.50 40.87 -62.43
CA SER A 9 26.25 41.57 -62.08
C SER A 9 25.00 40.71 -62.27
N GLU A 10 24.95 39.89 -63.33
CA GLU A 10 23.87 38.93 -63.62
C GLU A 10 23.85 37.75 -62.62
N LEU A 11 25.02 37.32 -62.14
CA LEU A 11 25.13 36.31 -61.07
C LEU A 11 24.72 36.87 -59.70
N TYR A 12 25.03 38.14 -59.41
CA TYR A 12 24.61 38.80 -58.17
C TYR A 12 23.10 39.01 -58.13
N THR A 13 22.49 39.43 -59.24
CA THR A 13 21.04 39.59 -59.37
C THR A 13 20.30 38.24 -59.39
N SER A 14 20.89 37.18 -59.97
CA SER A 14 20.32 35.83 -59.94
C SER A 14 20.36 35.19 -58.54
N ARG A 15 21.33 35.54 -57.70
CA ARG A 15 21.39 35.10 -56.28
C ARG A 15 20.38 35.82 -55.39
N SER A 16 20.03 37.06 -55.70
CA SER A 16 19.00 37.83 -54.99
C SER A 16 17.56 37.42 -55.35
N GLY A 17 17.39 36.53 -56.34
CA GLY A 17 16.10 36.07 -56.85
C GLY A 17 15.68 34.67 -56.39
N CYS A 18 16.35 34.03 -55.44
CA CYS A 18 15.86 32.75 -54.86
C CYS A 18 14.73 32.98 -53.85
N SER A 19 13.64 33.62 -54.30
CA SER A 19 12.34 33.51 -53.64
C SER A 19 11.64 32.28 -54.20
N SER A 20 11.53 31.22 -53.40
CA SER A 20 10.78 30.02 -53.77
C SER A 20 9.34 30.41 -54.16
N PRO A 21 8.72 29.83 -55.21
CA PRO A 21 7.40 30.22 -55.73
C PRO A 21 6.22 29.78 -54.81
N GLY A 22 6.31 30.10 -53.52
CA GLY A 22 5.29 29.83 -52.50
C GLY A 22 5.47 30.65 -51.21
N GLY A 23 6.30 31.71 -51.23
CA GLY A 23 6.48 32.62 -50.10
C GLY A 23 7.22 32.04 -48.88
N ARG A 24 7.63 30.78 -48.93
CA ARG A 24 8.45 30.14 -47.88
C ARG A 24 9.92 30.36 -48.19
N ASN A 25 10.59 31.19 -47.40
CA ASN A 25 12.02 31.38 -47.52
C ASN A 25 12.79 30.39 -46.63
N VAL A 26 14.11 30.36 -46.76
CA VAL A 26 15.00 29.49 -45.96
C VAL A 26 14.88 29.76 -44.45
N LEU A 27 14.57 30.99 -44.04
CA LEU A 27 14.31 31.36 -42.64
C LEU A 27 13.05 30.68 -42.12
N ASP A 28 11.98 30.60 -42.90
CA ASP A 28 10.74 29.91 -42.50
C ASP A 28 10.99 28.42 -42.26
N ILE A 29 11.83 27.80 -43.09
CA ILE A 29 12.26 26.40 -42.93
C ILE A 29 13.08 26.25 -41.64
N ASN A 30 14.06 27.11 -41.40
CA ASN A 30 14.88 27.08 -40.17
C ASN A 30 14.03 27.31 -38.91
N LEU A 31 13.02 28.20 -38.98
CA LEU A 31 12.07 28.44 -37.89
C LEU A 31 11.13 27.25 -37.66
N ALA A 32 10.68 26.59 -38.72
CA ALA A 32 9.89 25.37 -38.62
C ALA A 32 10.73 24.21 -38.03
N TRP A 33 11.98 24.11 -38.45
CA TRP A 33 12.94 23.12 -37.96
C TRP A 33 13.24 23.30 -36.47
N GLY A 34 13.60 24.51 -36.03
CA GLY A 34 13.83 24.78 -34.60
C GLY A 34 12.59 24.55 -33.73
N ARG A 35 11.38 24.78 -34.27
CA ARG A 35 10.13 24.41 -33.59
C ARG A 35 9.97 22.89 -33.47
N LEU A 36 10.29 22.14 -34.52
CA LEU A 36 10.26 20.67 -34.50
C LEU A 36 11.25 20.12 -33.48
N GLU A 37 12.50 20.59 -33.46
CA GLU A 37 13.53 20.18 -32.50
C GLU A 37 13.08 20.44 -31.06
N LYS A 38 12.49 21.61 -30.79
CA LYS A 38 11.93 21.93 -29.48
C LYS A 38 10.80 20.97 -29.10
N CYS A 39 9.83 20.74 -30.00
CA CYS A 39 8.73 19.82 -29.74
C CYS A 39 9.21 18.38 -29.53
N GLU A 40 10.23 17.94 -30.26
CA GLU A 40 10.83 16.62 -30.10
C GLU A 40 11.52 16.49 -28.74
N HIS A 41 12.30 17.50 -28.34
CA HIS A 41 12.92 17.55 -27.02
C HIS A 41 11.88 17.52 -25.89
N ASP A 42 10.85 18.37 -25.98
CA ASP A 42 9.77 18.43 -24.97
C ASP A 42 9.04 17.08 -24.86
N ARG A 43 8.77 16.42 -26.00
CA ARG A 43 8.18 15.07 -26.04
C ARG A 43 9.09 14.04 -25.39
N GLU A 44 10.38 14.05 -25.69
CA GLU A 44 11.35 13.12 -25.10
C GLU A 44 11.41 13.29 -23.58
N MET A 45 11.46 14.53 -23.09
CA MET A 45 11.47 14.84 -21.67
C MET A 45 10.18 14.37 -20.97
N ALA A 46 9.02 14.61 -21.58
CA ALA A 46 7.75 14.11 -21.07
C ALA A 46 7.76 12.57 -20.98
N LEU A 47 8.19 11.87 -22.03
CA LEU A 47 8.24 10.41 -22.04
C LEU A 47 9.18 9.85 -20.97
N ARG A 48 10.37 10.44 -20.79
CA ARG A 48 11.30 10.07 -19.72
C ARG A 48 10.67 10.25 -18.33
N GLY A 49 9.97 11.37 -18.11
CA GLY A 49 9.24 11.61 -16.86
C GLY A 49 8.13 10.59 -16.61
N HIS A 50 7.36 10.25 -17.64
CA HIS A 50 6.32 9.22 -17.55
C HIS A 50 6.90 7.85 -17.23
N LEU A 51 7.99 7.44 -17.90
CA LEU A 51 8.67 6.16 -17.65
C LEU A 51 9.19 6.06 -16.21
N GLN A 52 9.86 7.11 -15.73
CA GLN A 52 10.37 7.14 -14.35
C GLN A 52 9.22 7.05 -13.32
N ARG A 53 8.08 7.69 -13.59
CA ARG A 53 6.89 7.59 -12.74
C ARG A 53 6.35 6.16 -12.69
N LEU A 54 6.24 5.51 -13.85
CA LEU A 54 5.78 4.12 -13.94
C LEU A 54 6.73 3.16 -13.21
N GLU A 55 8.05 3.32 -13.39
CA GLU A 55 9.04 2.50 -12.69
C GLU A 55 8.90 2.61 -11.16
N LYS A 56 8.68 3.82 -10.63
CA LYS A 56 8.44 4.01 -9.20
C LYS A 56 7.18 3.29 -8.70
N LEU A 57 6.11 3.25 -9.51
CA LEU A 57 4.89 2.52 -9.17
C LEU A 57 5.13 1.01 -9.16
N GLU A 58 5.86 0.47 -10.13
CA GLU A 58 6.24 -0.95 -10.16
C GLU A 58 7.10 -1.33 -8.93
N GLN A 59 8.06 -0.49 -8.55
CA GLN A 59 8.86 -0.70 -7.34
C GLN A 59 7.99 -0.66 -6.07
N LEU A 60 7.05 0.29 -5.99
CA LEU A 60 6.11 0.39 -4.88
C LEU A 60 5.19 -0.85 -4.81
N ALA A 61 4.69 -1.34 -5.94
CA ALA A 61 3.88 -2.57 -6.02
C ALA A 61 4.68 -3.80 -5.58
N GLY A 62 5.91 -3.96 -6.06
CA GLY A 62 6.77 -5.05 -5.65
C GLY A 62 7.13 -5.04 -4.15
N THR A 63 7.26 -3.85 -3.55
CA THR A 63 7.45 -3.74 -2.09
C THR A 63 6.16 -4.01 -1.32
N PHE A 64 5.00 -3.58 -1.84
CA PHE A 64 3.68 -3.89 -1.28
C PHE A 64 3.46 -5.39 -1.21
N ASP A 65 3.66 -6.13 -2.31
CA ASP A 65 3.37 -7.56 -2.38
C ASP A 65 4.22 -8.37 -1.38
N LYS A 66 5.50 -8.04 -1.25
CA LYS A 66 6.40 -8.67 -0.26
C LYS A 66 5.92 -8.43 1.18
N LYS A 67 5.58 -7.18 1.51
CA LYS A 67 5.10 -6.82 2.85
C LYS A 67 3.73 -7.45 3.15
N TYR A 68 2.81 -7.40 2.18
CA TYR A 68 1.50 -8.03 2.25
C TYR A 68 1.62 -9.53 2.53
N SER A 69 2.39 -10.27 1.73
CA SER A 69 2.53 -11.73 1.86
C SER A 69 3.10 -12.12 3.23
N MET A 70 4.11 -11.39 3.70
CA MET A 70 4.71 -11.62 5.02
C MET A 70 3.68 -11.41 6.13
N ARG A 71 2.92 -10.31 6.02
CA ARG A 71 1.97 -9.91 7.05
C ARG A 71 0.72 -10.79 7.08
N GLU A 72 0.25 -11.21 5.92
CA GLU A 72 -0.83 -12.18 5.79
C GLU A 72 -0.46 -13.53 6.43
N SER A 73 0.73 -14.04 6.16
CA SER A 73 1.20 -15.29 6.78
C SER A 73 1.24 -15.19 8.31
N TRP A 74 1.77 -14.08 8.83
CA TRP A 74 1.78 -13.82 10.29
C TRP A 74 0.36 -13.75 10.87
N LEU A 75 -0.59 -13.12 10.17
CA LEU A 75 -1.98 -13.02 10.60
C LEU A 75 -2.65 -14.40 10.69
N MET A 76 -2.43 -15.24 9.68
CA MET A 76 -2.96 -16.60 9.66
C MET A 76 -2.40 -17.48 10.78
N GLN A 77 -1.08 -17.38 11.04
CA GLN A 77 -0.44 -18.10 12.14
C GLN A 77 -1.01 -17.67 13.50
N ASN A 78 -1.11 -16.37 13.76
CA ASN A 78 -1.66 -15.88 15.03
C ASN A 78 -3.13 -16.23 15.20
N ARG A 79 -3.92 -16.25 14.12
CA ARG A 79 -5.31 -16.72 14.17
C ARG A 79 -5.39 -18.19 14.59
N SER A 80 -4.48 -19.03 14.10
CA SER A 80 -4.39 -20.43 14.54
C SER A 80 -4.06 -20.54 16.02
N VAL A 81 -3.12 -19.73 16.52
CA VAL A 81 -2.75 -19.71 17.95
C VAL A 81 -3.95 -19.31 18.81
N VAL A 82 -4.70 -18.29 18.42
CA VAL A 82 -5.90 -17.87 19.18
C VAL A 82 -6.99 -18.95 19.14
N ASN A 83 -7.13 -19.68 18.03
CA ASN A 83 -8.08 -20.78 17.91
C ASN A 83 -7.69 -22.05 18.68
N ASP A 84 -6.43 -22.19 19.09
CA ASP A 84 -5.95 -23.38 19.76
C ASP A 84 -6.72 -23.67 21.08
N GLU A 85 -6.93 -24.95 21.35
CA GLU A 85 -7.64 -25.52 22.51
C GLU A 85 -6.89 -25.27 23.82
N ASN A 86 -5.65 -24.78 23.76
CA ASN A 86 -4.83 -24.41 24.92
C ASN A 86 -5.42 -23.29 25.81
N PHE A 87 -6.50 -22.65 25.38
CA PHE A 87 -7.29 -21.69 26.17
C PHE A 87 -8.61 -22.28 26.70
N SER A 88 -8.93 -23.53 26.38
CA SER A 88 -10.11 -24.28 26.83
C SER A 88 -9.76 -25.00 28.14
N SER A 89 -9.64 -24.28 29.27
CA SER A 89 -9.28 -24.90 30.55
C SER A 89 -10.33 -24.69 31.63
N SER A 90 -10.65 -25.78 32.34
CA SER A 90 -11.79 -25.93 33.26
C SER A 90 -11.53 -25.54 34.72
N SER A 91 -10.32 -25.08 35.07
CA SER A 91 -9.96 -24.66 36.44
C SER A 91 -9.76 -23.15 36.54
N ILE A 92 -10.16 -22.53 37.66
CA ILE A 92 -10.09 -21.08 37.89
C ILE A 92 -8.67 -20.54 37.70
N ASP A 93 -7.65 -21.21 38.26
CA ASP A 93 -6.24 -20.78 38.14
C ASP A 93 -5.75 -20.82 36.69
N ASN A 94 -6.24 -21.81 35.92
CA ASN A 94 -5.92 -21.92 34.51
C ASN A 94 -6.65 -20.85 33.69
N VAL A 95 -7.82 -20.39 34.12
CA VAL A 95 -8.56 -19.29 33.49
C VAL A 95 -7.85 -17.96 33.68
N GLU A 96 -7.37 -17.64 34.89
CA GLU A 96 -6.62 -16.40 35.13
C GLU A 96 -5.31 -16.38 34.32
N ALA A 97 -4.57 -17.50 34.30
CA ALA A 97 -3.37 -17.63 33.48
C ALA A 97 -3.67 -17.48 31.98
N ALA A 98 -4.78 -18.05 31.50
CA ALA A 98 -5.23 -17.91 30.11
C ALA A 98 -5.58 -16.45 29.76
N ILE A 99 -6.23 -15.71 30.66
CA ILE A 99 -6.52 -14.28 30.48
C ILE A 99 -5.22 -13.47 30.36
N LYS A 100 -4.25 -13.69 31.27
CA LYS A 100 -2.94 -13.01 31.21
C LYS A 100 -2.20 -13.29 29.90
N LYS A 101 -2.27 -14.53 29.39
CA LYS A 101 -1.71 -14.88 28.08
C LYS A 101 -2.41 -14.14 26.94
N LEU A 102 -3.73 -14.00 26.98
CA LEU A 102 -4.48 -13.23 25.97
C LEU A 102 -4.13 -11.74 26.02
N ASP A 103 -3.88 -11.17 27.20
CA ASP A 103 -3.44 -9.78 27.34
C ASP A 103 -2.04 -9.54 26.78
N ALA A 104 -1.11 -10.45 27.06
CA ALA A 104 0.22 -10.41 26.45
C ALA A 104 0.15 -10.55 24.92
N LEU A 105 -0.72 -11.43 24.41
CA LEU A 105 -0.94 -11.59 22.98
C LEU A 105 -1.58 -10.36 22.36
N ALA A 106 -2.58 -9.75 23.00
CA ALA A 106 -3.21 -8.52 22.52
C ALA A 106 -2.19 -7.38 22.41
N ALA A 107 -1.36 -7.18 23.44
CA ALA A 107 -0.30 -6.18 23.42
C ALA A 107 0.72 -6.46 22.31
N TYR A 108 1.14 -7.72 22.14
CA TYR A 108 2.05 -8.13 21.07
C TYR A 108 1.45 -7.89 19.67
N VAL A 109 0.17 -8.23 19.49
CA VAL A 109 -0.54 -7.99 18.23
C VAL A 109 -0.49 -6.50 17.94
N GLU A 110 -0.91 -5.65 18.89
CA GLU A 110 -1.00 -4.20 18.73
C GLU A 110 0.31 -3.54 18.29
N THR A 111 1.49 -4.06 18.69
CA THR A 111 2.79 -3.55 18.21
C THR A 111 3.00 -3.61 16.69
N HIS A 112 2.09 -4.26 15.96
CA HIS A 112 2.15 -4.38 14.51
C HIS A 112 1.11 -3.51 13.77
N GLN A 113 0.35 -2.66 14.47
CA GLN A 113 -0.61 -1.73 13.88
C GLN A 113 0.04 -0.89 12.76
N ASP A 114 1.19 -0.26 13.06
CA ASP A 114 1.94 0.56 12.08
C ASP A 114 2.30 -0.19 10.80
N LYS A 115 2.56 -1.51 10.90
CA LYS A 115 2.91 -2.33 9.74
C LYS A 115 1.69 -2.58 8.85
N ILE A 116 0.51 -2.74 9.44
CA ILE A 116 -0.76 -2.87 8.72
C ILE A 116 -1.10 -1.54 8.04
N ASP A 117 -0.96 -0.44 8.78
CA ASP A 117 -1.22 0.91 8.26
C ASP A 117 -0.26 1.28 7.13
N ASN A 118 1.01 0.89 7.22
CA ASN A 118 1.96 1.08 6.13
C ASN A 118 1.55 0.33 4.86
N ILE A 119 1.06 -0.91 4.96
CA ILE A 119 0.56 -1.67 3.80
C ILE A 119 -0.68 -0.99 3.22
N ALA A 120 -1.59 -0.52 4.07
CA ALA A 120 -2.79 0.20 3.63
C ALA A 120 -2.44 1.53 2.93
N SER A 121 -1.47 2.28 3.45
CA SER A 121 -0.97 3.52 2.84
C SER A 121 -0.31 3.26 1.49
N MET A 122 0.51 2.21 1.37
CA MET A 122 1.14 1.84 0.10
C MET A 122 0.09 1.49 -0.97
N ALA A 123 -1.01 0.82 -0.58
CA ALA A 123 -2.12 0.56 -1.48
C ALA A 123 -2.81 1.84 -1.95
N ASP A 124 -3.05 2.80 -1.03
CA ASP A 124 -3.64 4.10 -1.39
C ASP A 124 -2.74 4.91 -2.33
N ASP A 125 -1.42 4.85 -2.12
CA ASP A 125 -0.46 5.53 -2.97
C ASP A 125 -0.39 4.91 -4.38
N LEU A 126 -0.53 3.59 -4.49
CA LEU A 126 -0.63 2.89 -5.78
C LEU A 126 -1.91 3.25 -6.54
N GLU A 127 -3.05 3.31 -5.84
CA GLU A 127 -4.33 3.72 -6.41
C GLU A 127 -4.28 5.18 -6.91
N LYS A 128 -3.83 6.11 -6.06
CA LYS A 128 -3.64 7.52 -6.44
C LYS A 128 -2.65 7.69 -7.59
N GLY A 129 -1.64 6.83 -7.65
CA GLY A 129 -0.66 6.77 -8.72
C GLY A 129 -1.22 6.26 -10.05
N GLY A 130 -2.43 5.70 -10.08
CA GLY A 130 -3.00 5.07 -11.27
C GLY A 130 -2.20 3.83 -11.69
N PHE A 131 -1.77 3.01 -10.73
CA PHE A 131 -1.16 1.72 -11.02
C PHE A 131 -2.12 0.82 -11.79
N HIS A 132 -1.63 0.10 -12.79
CA HIS A 132 -2.47 -0.62 -13.75
C HIS A 132 -3.32 -1.73 -13.10
N ASP A 133 -2.83 -2.34 -12.02
CA ASP A 133 -3.51 -3.39 -11.25
C ASP A 133 -3.94 -2.88 -9.86
N ALA A 134 -4.36 -1.62 -9.77
CA ALA A 134 -4.82 -1.00 -8.52
C ALA A 134 -6.02 -1.73 -7.90
N GLU A 135 -6.90 -2.31 -8.71
CA GLU A 135 -8.06 -3.07 -8.21
C GLU A 135 -7.63 -4.27 -7.34
N ARG A 136 -6.67 -5.08 -7.79
CA ARG A 136 -6.10 -6.17 -6.98
C ARG A 136 -5.49 -5.65 -5.69
N ILE A 137 -4.73 -4.57 -5.77
CA ILE A 137 -4.09 -3.94 -4.60
C ILE A 137 -5.13 -3.52 -3.56
N MET A 138 -6.25 -2.91 -3.99
CA MET A 138 -7.33 -2.50 -3.09
C MET A 138 -8.08 -3.69 -2.50
N LEU A 139 -8.28 -4.77 -3.25
CA LEU A 139 -8.81 -6.03 -2.71
C LEU A 139 -7.88 -6.62 -1.63
N CYS A 140 -6.56 -6.62 -1.88
CA CYS A 140 -5.56 -7.02 -0.90
C CYS A 140 -5.60 -6.13 0.36
N LYS A 141 -5.68 -4.81 0.22
CA LYS A 141 -5.88 -3.88 1.35
C LYS A 141 -7.12 -4.23 2.16
N GLY A 142 -8.27 -4.43 1.51
CA GLY A 142 -9.50 -4.81 2.19
C GLY A 142 -9.41 -6.17 2.91
N ARG A 143 -8.69 -7.12 2.33
CA ARG A 143 -8.45 -8.44 2.94
C ARG A 143 -7.58 -8.33 4.19
N ILE A 144 -6.45 -7.62 4.14
CA ILE A 144 -5.53 -7.54 5.28
C ILE A 144 -6.15 -6.80 6.47
N LEU A 145 -6.88 -5.71 6.22
CA LEU A 145 -7.60 -4.97 7.27
C LEU A 145 -8.67 -5.83 7.95
N ARG A 146 -9.39 -6.64 7.18
CA ARG A 146 -10.39 -7.57 7.71
C ARG A 146 -9.77 -8.69 8.54
N LEU A 147 -8.65 -9.26 8.08
CA LEU A 147 -7.91 -10.28 8.83
C LEU A 147 -7.38 -9.71 10.15
N TRP A 148 -6.86 -8.48 10.11
CA TRP A 148 -6.37 -7.77 11.29
C TRP A 148 -7.47 -7.52 12.32
N GLY A 149 -8.56 -6.85 11.93
CA GLY A 149 -9.69 -6.60 12.83
C GLY A 149 -10.32 -7.90 13.34
N GLY A 150 -10.42 -8.92 12.47
CA GLY A 150 -10.91 -10.24 12.84
C GLY A 150 -10.06 -10.94 13.91
N LEU A 151 -8.74 -10.76 13.89
CA LEU A 151 -7.83 -11.30 14.91
C LEU A 151 -8.01 -10.58 16.25
N GLN A 152 -8.02 -9.24 16.24
CA GLN A 152 -8.24 -8.43 17.45
C GLN A 152 -9.57 -8.79 18.11
N ASP A 153 -10.63 -8.87 17.32
CA ASP A 153 -11.95 -9.27 17.78
C ASP A 153 -11.99 -10.69 18.37
N MET A 154 -11.26 -11.63 17.76
CA MET A 154 -11.20 -13.01 18.24
C MET A 154 -10.55 -13.08 19.62
N ILE A 155 -9.42 -12.37 19.81
CA ILE A 155 -8.73 -12.27 21.11
C ILE A 155 -9.68 -11.65 22.15
N LYS A 156 -10.35 -10.55 21.81
CA LYS A 156 -11.31 -9.87 22.68
C LYS A 156 -12.45 -10.79 23.09
N ARG A 157 -13.12 -11.44 22.14
CA ARG A 157 -14.24 -12.37 22.42
C ARG A 157 -13.81 -13.54 23.29
N LYS A 158 -12.63 -14.11 23.04
CA LYS A 158 -12.11 -15.24 23.83
C LYS A 158 -11.82 -14.81 25.27
N LYS A 159 -11.22 -13.63 25.46
CA LYS A 159 -10.99 -13.02 26.78
C LYS A 159 -12.29 -12.77 27.53
N GLU A 160 -13.28 -12.14 26.89
CA GLU A 160 -14.59 -11.88 27.49
C GLU A 160 -15.29 -13.17 27.93
N LYS A 161 -15.21 -14.24 27.12
CA LYS A 161 -15.78 -15.54 27.48
C LYS A 161 -15.11 -16.12 28.72
N LEU A 162 -13.78 -16.10 28.78
CA LEU A 162 -13.02 -16.59 29.94
C LEU A 162 -13.32 -15.79 31.21
N MET A 163 -13.42 -14.47 31.11
CA MET A 163 -13.79 -13.60 32.23
C MET A 163 -15.19 -13.93 32.78
N ARG A 164 -16.17 -14.17 31.90
CA ARG A 164 -17.51 -14.59 32.33
C ARG A 164 -17.49 -15.96 33.00
N CYS A 165 -16.73 -16.91 32.46
CA CYS A 165 -16.56 -18.23 33.08
C CYS A 165 -15.92 -18.12 34.48
N MET A 166 -14.88 -17.29 34.63
CA MET A 166 -14.23 -17.04 35.91
C MET A 166 -15.21 -16.46 36.94
N GLN A 167 -16.00 -15.46 36.54
CA GLN A 167 -16.98 -14.82 37.42
C GLN A 167 -18.05 -15.81 37.91
N LEU A 168 -18.53 -16.70 37.02
CA LEU A 168 -19.47 -17.76 37.38
C LEU A 168 -18.83 -18.77 38.35
N SER A 169 -17.59 -19.20 38.10
CA SER A 169 -16.90 -20.16 38.98
C SER A 169 -16.67 -19.59 40.38
N ILE A 170 -16.30 -18.30 40.50
CA ILE A 170 -16.16 -17.63 41.79
C ILE A 170 -17.49 -17.58 42.54
N LEU A 171 -18.58 -17.26 41.85
CA LEU A 171 -19.91 -17.22 42.46
C LEU A 171 -20.34 -18.60 42.98
N LEU A 172 -20.11 -19.66 42.19
CA LEU A 172 -20.44 -21.03 42.59
C LEU A 172 -19.58 -21.52 43.77
N GLN A 173 -18.29 -21.17 43.79
CA GLN A 173 -17.43 -21.46 44.93
C GLN A 173 -17.95 -20.77 46.19
N GLY A 174 -18.24 -19.46 46.12
CA GLY A 174 -18.78 -18.72 47.27
C GLY A 174 -20.12 -19.26 47.76
N MET A 175 -21.01 -19.74 46.87
CA MET A 175 -22.24 -20.43 47.27
C MET A 175 -21.96 -21.75 48.01
N THR A 176 -20.96 -22.50 47.56
CA THR A 176 -20.57 -23.78 48.16
C THR A 176 -19.99 -23.55 49.56
N ASP A 177 -19.10 -22.56 49.71
CA ASP A 177 -18.51 -22.18 50.99
C ASP A 177 -19.59 -21.77 52.02
N ILE A 178 -20.63 -21.05 51.58
CA ILE A 178 -21.77 -20.67 52.43
C ILE A 178 -22.59 -21.90 52.84
N ILE A 179 -22.86 -22.83 51.91
CA ILE A 179 -23.59 -24.07 52.21
C ILE A 179 -22.82 -24.89 53.26
N ASP A 180 -21.51 -25.01 53.12
CA ASP A 180 -20.67 -25.75 54.05
C ASP A 180 -20.69 -25.11 55.45
N SER A 181 -20.60 -23.78 55.53
CA SER A 181 -20.72 -23.05 56.81
C SER A 181 -22.10 -23.23 57.49
N ILE A 182 -23.19 -23.28 56.71
CA ILE A 182 -24.53 -23.56 57.25
C ILE A 182 -24.64 -24.99 57.78
N ASN A 183 -23.99 -25.96 57.14
CA ASN A 183 -24.00 -27.35 57.59
C ASN A 183 -23.15 -27.54 58.85
N GLU A 184 -22.06 -26.79 59.02
CA GLU A 184 -21.22 -26.82 60.23
C GLU A 184 -21.87 -26.16 61.45
N THR A 185 -22.84 -25.26 61.24
CA THR A 185 -23.53 -24.54 62.32
C THR A 185 -24.82 -25.21 62.81
N LYS A 186 -25.16 -26.39 62.28
CA LYS A 186 -26.30 -27.22 62.70
C LYS A 186 -25.85 -28.40 63.55
#